data_AF-A0AAU2GF46-F1
#
_entry.id   AF-A0AAU2GF46-F1
#
_cell.length_a   1.000
_cell.length_b   1.000
_cell.length_c   1.000
_cell.angle_alpha   90.00
_cell.angle_beta   90.00
_cell.angle_gamma   90.00
#
_symmetry.space_group_name_H-M   'P 1'
#
loop_
_entity.id
_entity.type
_entity.pdbx_description
1 polymer ?
#
loop_
_entity_poly.entity_id
_entity_poly.type
_entity_poly.pdbx_seq_one_letter_code
_entity_poly.pdbx_strand_id
1 'polypeptide(L)'
;MGNREDLLAGARRCLEEKGYLRTTVRDIASASKVSMAAIGYHFGSREALLNLALFAAMDEWAAGSGRLAGQGDTTEERYADTWDRKIQDFGDMRWLWIANVEAFVHAQSSPELLAALAEGQRRSRRMVAAQLRGVPEDAVAEGDVRALGSVHIALLTGVMVQTLTDPEQAPSGRELAQGLRVMAELLER
;
A
#
# COMPACT_ATOMS: atom_id res chain seq x y z
N MET A 1 25.12 -2.22 -12.68
CA MET A 1 24.29 -2.67 -11.54
C MET A 1 25.23 -3.07 -10.43
N GLY A 2 25.05 -2.46 -9.26
CA GLY A 2 25.86 -2.76 -8.08
C GLY A 2 25.19 -3.79 -7.17
N ASN A 3 25.97 -4.48 -6.33
CA ASN A 3 25.49 -5.48 -5.37
C ASN A 3 24.26 -5.02 -4.56
N ARG A 4 24.20 -3.73 -4.20
CA ARG A 4 23.06 -3.14 -3.48
C ARG A 4 21.76 -3.18 -4.30
N GLU A 5 21.82 -2.83 -5.58
CA GLU A 5 20.66 -2.82 -6.48
C GLU A 5 20.20 -4.25 -6.79
N ASP A 6 21.15 -5.16 -7.01
CA ASP A 6 20.85 -6.57 -7.25
C ASP A 6 20.19 -7.24 -6.04
N LEU A 7 20.61 -6.88 -4.82
CA LEU A 7 19.99 -7.32 -3.58
C LEU A 7 18.55 -6.80 -3.43
N LEU A 8 18.28 -5.54 -3.78
CA LEU A 8 16.93 -4.98 -3.78
C LEU A 8 16.02 -5.68 -4.80
N ALA A 9 16.51 -5.89 -6.02
CA ALA A 9 15.77 -6.61 -7.05
C ALA A 9 15.52 -8.08 -6.66
N GLY A 10 16.51 -8.74 -6.06
CA GLY A 10 16.36 -10.09 -5.51
C GLY A 10 15.35 -10.16 -4.38
N ALA A 11 15.38 -9.20 -3.45
CA ALA A 11 14.42 -9.11 -2.35
C ALA A 11 12.99 -8.88 -2.85
N ARG A 12 12.77 -8.00 -3.84
CA ARG A 12 11.46 -7.79 -4.48
C ARG A 12 10.92 -9.09 -5.08
N ARG A 13 11.75 -9.82 -5.85
CA ARG A 13 11.36 -11.14 -6.40
C ARG A 13 10.97 -12.13 -5.31
N CYS A 14 11.74 -12.20 -4.23
CA CYS A 14 11.39 -13.09 -3.12
C CYS A 14 10.09 -12.69 -2.41
N LEU A 15 9.81 -11.39 -2.25
CA LEU A 15 8.53 -10.92 -1.70
C LEU A 15 7.35 -11.36 -2.58
N GLU A 16 7.49 -11.21 -3.90
CA GLU A 16 6.46 -11.60 -4.87
C GLU A 16 6.21 -13.12 -4.89
N GLU A 17 7.27 -13.93 -4.90
CA GLU A 17 7.16 -15.38 -5.02
C GLU A 17 6.84 -16.07 -3.69
N LYS A 18 7.40 -15.58 -2.58
CA LYS A 18 7.41 -16.28 -1.28
C LYS A 18 6.70 -15.52 -0.17
N GLY A 19 6.53 -14.21 -0.27
CA GLY A 19 6.02 -13.37 0.81
C GLY A 19 7.10 -12.93 1.81
N TYR A 20 6.75 -12.00 2.68
CA TYR A 20 7.64 -11.37 3.65
C TYR A 20 8.10 -12.37 4.71
N LEU A 21 7.19 -13.17 5.30
CA LEU A 21 7.55 -14.04 6.43
C LEU A 21 8.40 -15.25 6.01
N ARG A 22 8.20 -15.80 4.80
CA ARG A 22 8.87 -17.04 4.36
C ARG A 22 10.19 -16.81 3.63
N THR A 23 10.45 -15.61 3.13
CA THR A 23 11.71 -15.30 2.43
C THR A 23 12.90 -15.46 3.36
N THR A 24 14.04 -16.01 2.96
CA THR A 24 15.26 -16.09 3.80
C THR A 24 16.43 -15.29 3.22
N VAL A 25 17.49 -15.07 4.02
CA VAL A 25 18.75 -14.47 3.53
C VAL A 25 19.34 -15.27 2.37
N ARG A 26 19.22 -16.61 2.42
CA ARG A 26 19.69 -17.51 1.36
C ARG A 26 18.87 -17.34 0.08
N ASP A 27 17.56 -17.15 0.21
CA ASP A 27 16.68 -16.91 -0.95
C ASP A 27 17.08 -15.62 -1.66
N ILE A 28 17.25 -14.54 -0.90
CA ILE A 28 17.63 -13.24 -1.45
C ILE A 28 19.01 -13.30 -2.11
N ALA A 29 19.99 -13.92 -1.47
CA ALA A 29 21.34 -14.11 -2.03
C ALA A 29 21.30 -14.90 -3.34
N SER A 30 20.51 -15.98 -3.38
CA SER A 30 20.34 -16.81 -4.58
C SER A 30 19.64 -16.03 -5.70
N ALA A 31 18.57 -15.30 -5.38
CA ALA A 31 17.81 -14.52 -6.33
C ALA A 31 18.62 -13.35 -6.89
N SER A 32 19.46 -12.71 -6.08
CA SER A 32 20.32 -11.58 -6.48
C SER A 32 21.64 -11.99 -7.13
N LYS A 33 22.07 -13.26 -6.99
CA LYS A 33 23.42 -13.74 -7.32
C LYS A 33 24.52 -12.99 -6.55
N VAL A 34 24.20 -12.49 -5.35
CA VAL A 34 25.10 -11.77 -4.45
C VAL A 34 25.33 -12.60 -3.18
N SER A 35 26.48 -12.44 -2.52
CA SER A 35 26.78 -13.17 -1.28
C SER A 35 25.88 -12.75 -0.11
N MET A 36 25.61 -13.67 0.81
CA MET A 36 24.85 -13.37 2.04
C MET A 36 25.51 -12.29 2.89
N ALA A 37 26.85 -12.22 2.91
CA ALA A 37 27.60 -11.21 3.66
C ALA A 37 27.32 -9.78 3.17
N ALA A 38 27.03 -9.60 1.88
CA ALA A 38 26.71 -8.29 1.33
C ALA A 38 25.38 -7.72 1.85
N ILE A 39 24.43 -8.57 2.29
CA ILE A 39 23.18 -8.13 2.91
C ILE A 39 23.46 -7.41 4.22
N GLY A 40 24.26 -8.02 5.09
CA GLY A 40 24.68 -7.40 6.35
C GLY A 40 25.48 -6.11 6.11
N TYR A 41 26.36 -6.09 5.11
CA TYR A 41 27.16 -4.91 4.77
C TYR A 41 26.31 -3.73 4.24
N HIS A 42 25.36 -3.98 3.33
CA HIS A 42 24.60 -2.91 2.67
C HIS A 42 23.31 -2.50 3.39
N PHE A 43 22.70 -3.41 4.14
CA PHE A 43 21.36 -3.22 4.71
C PHE A 43 21.28 -3.54 6.20
N GLY A 44 22.31 -4.13 6.80
CA GLY A 44 22.34 -4.52 8.21
C GLY A 44 21.58 -5.81 8.51
N SER A 45 20.35 -5.96 8.00
CA SER A 45 19.52 -7.16 8.21
C SER A 45 18.69 -7.55 6.98
N ARG A 46 18.17 -8.78 7.03
CA ARG A 46 17.18 -9.27 6.06
C ARG A 46 15.93 -8.40 6.07
N GLU A 47 15.45 -8.08 7.26
CA GLU A 47 14.22 -7.32 7.48
C GLU A 47 14.38 -5.91 6.92
N ALA A 48 15.52 -5.24 7.16
CA ALA A 48 15.79 -3.93 6.60
C ALA A 48 15.78 -3.93 5.07
N LEU A 49 16.36 -4.97 4.44
CA LEU A 49 16.33 -5.14 3.00
C LEU A 49 14.91 -5.42 2.47
N LEU A 50 14.16 -6.32 3.11
CA LEU A 50 12.78 -6.63 2.71
C LEU A 50 11.85 -5.43 2.87
N ASN A 51 11.98 -4.66 3.95
CA ASN A 51 11.19 -3.46 4.17
C ASN A 51 11.49 -2.40 3.11
N LEU A 52 12.76 -2.19 2.77
CA LEU A 52 13.12 -1.24 1.73
C LEU A 52 12.58 -1.67 0.35
N ALA A 53 12.66 -2.96 0.01
CA ALA A 53 12.10 -3.48 -1.23
C ALA A 53 10.56 -3.38 -1.25
N LEU A 54 9.90 -3.66 -0.13
CA LEU A 54 8.45 -3.56 0.01
C LEU A 54 7.97 -2.11 -0.09
N PHE A 55 8.64 -1.16 0.57
CA PHE A 55 8.30 0.25 0.47
C PHE A 55 8.52 0.80 -0.92
N ALA A 56 9.60 0.41 -1.60
CA ALA A 56 9.79 0.77 -3.00
C ALA A 56 8.65 0.25 -3.89
N ALA A 57 8.20 -0.99 -3.69
CA ALA A 57 7.06 -1.55 -4.42
C ALA A 57 5.73 -0.86 -4.08
N MET A 58 5.53 -0.46 -2.83
CA MET A 58 4.37 0.34 -2.39
C MET A 58 4.38 1.73 -3.02
N ASP A 59 5.53 2.40 -3.08
CA ASP A 59 5.68 3.72 -3.70
C ASP A 59 5.47 3.64 -5.23
N GLU A 60 6.00 2.60 -5.90
CA GLU A 60 5.72 2.29 -7.30
C GLU A 60 4.22 2.11 -7.54
N TRP A 61 3.55 1.33 -6.69
CA TRP A 61 2.11 1.13 -6.75
C TRP A 61 1.35 2.43 -6.50
N ALA A 62 1.70 3.22 -5.48
CA ALA A 62 1.02 4.46 -5.16
C ALA A 62 1.15 5.49 -6.31
N ALA A 63 2.34 5.58 -6.92
CA ALA A 63 2.56 6.42 -8.10
C ALA A 63 1.75 5.94 -9.31
N GLY A 64 1.55 4.62 -9.47
CA GLY A 64 0.66 4.02 -10.46
C GLY A 64 -0.82 4.28 -10.18
N SER A 65 -1.24 4.07 -8.94
CA SER A 65 -2.61 4.23 -8.45
C SER A 65 -3.07 5.69 -8.50
N GLY A 66 -2.17 6.64 -8.25
CA GLY A 66 -2.43 8.08 -8.43
C GLY A 66 -2.79 8.47 -9.87
N ARG A 67 -2.44 7.64 -10.87
CA ARG A 67 -2.86 7.81 -12.27
C ARG A 67 -4.21 7.18 -12.60
N LEU A 68 -4.84 6.48 -11.66
CA LEU A 68 -6.18 5.90 -11.79
C LEU A 68 -7.26 6.95 -11.53
N ALA A 69 -7.11 8.16 -12.08
CA ALA A 69 -8.21 9.10 -12.12
C ALA A 69 -9.34 8.42 -12.89
N GLY A 70 -10.41 8.07 -12.18
CA GLY A 70 -11.50 7.34 -12.79
C GLY A 70 -12.14 8.16 -13.90
N GLN A 71 -12.69 7.45 -14.88
CA GLN A 71 -13.37 7.99 -16.03
C GLN A 71 -14.88 8.06 -15.78
N GLY A 72 -15.55 9.01 -16.44
CA GLY A 72 -16.97 9.23 -16.26
C GLY A 72 -17.35 10.69 -16.46
N ASP A 73 -18.61 10.91 -16.83
CA ASP A 73 -19.14 12.24 -17.11
C ASP A 73 -19.39 12.99 -15.79
N THR A 74 -19.77 12.26 -14.74
CA THR A 74 -20.05 12.80 -13.41
C THR A 74 -18.93 12.53 -12.40
N THR A 75 -18.89 13.30 -11.32
CA THR A 75 -17.95 13.07 -10.20
C THR A 75 -18.17 11.71 -9.53
N GLU A 76 -19.42 11.27 -9.44
CA GLU A 76 -19.76 9.97 -8.87
C GLU A 76 -19.24 8.82 -9.74
N GLU A 77 -19.42 8.88 -11.06
CA GLU A 77 -18.90 7.86 -11.98
C GLU A 77 -17.37 7.79 -11.92
N ARG A 78 -16.69 8.93 -11.91
CA ARG A 78 -15.23 8.96 -11.76
C ARG A 78 -14.77 8.38 -10.42
N TYR A 79 -15.51 8.63 -9.34
CA TYR A 79 -15.20 8.06 -8.03
C TYR A 79 -15.41 6.54 -8.02
N ALA A 80 -16.52 6.05 -8.58
CA ALA A 80 -16.79 4.63 -8.71
C ALA A 80 -15.71 3.92 -9.55
N ASP A 81 -15.39 4.43 -10.74
CA ASP A 81 -14.36 3.85 -11.62
C ASP A 81 -12.98 3.85 -10.95
N THR A 82 -12.65 4.89 -10.16
CA THR A 82 -11.41 4.92 -9.36
C THR A 82 -11.34 3.74 -8.38
N TRP A 83 -12.47 3.38 -7.75
CA TRP A 83 -12.53 2.26 -6.83
C TRP A 83 -12.50 0.91 -7.55
N ASP A 84 -13.24 0.75 -8.64
CA ASP A 84 -13.22 -0.49 -9.45
C ASP A 84 -11.79 -0.83 -9.89
N ARG A 85 -11.03 0.17 -10.36
CA ARG A 85 -9.61 0.01 -10.70
C ARG A 85 -8.76 -0.41 -9.51
N LYS A 86 -8.96 0.19 -8.34
CA LYS A 86 -8.22 -0.19 -7.12
C LYS A 86 -8.54 -1.62 -6.67
N ILE A 87 -9.81 -2.01 -6.76
CA ILE A 87 -10.26 -3.37 -6.41
C ILE A 87 -9.63 -4.40 -7.36
N GLN A 88 -9.58 -4.10 -8.66
CA GLN A 88 -8.87 -4.92 -9.64
C GLN A 88 -7.37 -5.00 -9.29
N ASP A 89 -6.71 -3.87 -9.02
CA ASP A 89 -5.30 -3.82 -8.62
C ASP A 89 -5.02 -4.63 -7.34
N PHE A 90 -5.96 -4.68 -6.39
CA PHE A 90 -5.81 -5.51 -5.19
C PHE A 90 -5.75 -7.00 -5.54
N GLY A 91 -6.52 -7.44 -6.53
CA GLY A 91 -6.46 -8.79 -7.07
C GLY A 91 -5.15 -9.04 -7.83
N ASP A 92 -4.83 -8.18 -8.79
CA ASP A 92 -3.67 -8.32 -9.66
C ASP A 92 -2.33 -8.27 -8.89
N MET A 93 -2.29 -7.47 -7.82
CA MET A 93 -1.11 -7.30 -6.95
C MET A 93 -1.32 -7.90 -5.57
N ARG A 94 -2.06 -9.02 -5.46
CA ARG A 94 -2.33 -9.70 -4.19
C ARG A 94 -1.08 -9.96 -3.34
N TRP A 95 0.05 -10.32 -3.98
CA TRP A 95 1.31 -10.58 -3.28
C TRP A 95 1.80 -9.36 -2.47
N LEU A 96 1.63 -8.16 -3.03
CA LEU A 96 2.11 -6.91 -2.47
C LEU A 96 1.31 -6.54 -1.21
N TRP A 97 -0.01 -6.74 -1.26
CA TRP A 97 -0.90 -6.50 -0.11
C TRP A 97 -0.69 -7.51 1.01
N ILE A 98 -0.53 -8.79 0.67
CA ILE A 98 -0.20 -9.82 1.67
C ILE A 98 1.14 -9.50 2.33
N ALA A 99 2.17 -9.16 1.56
CA ALA A 99 3.46 -8.78 2.10
C ALA A 99 3.39 -7.54 3.00
N ASN A 100 2.53 -6.57 2.66
CA ASN A 100 2.28 -5.39 3.50
C ASN A 100 1.64 -5.76 4.85
N VAL A 101 0.62 -6.63 4.85
CA VAL A 101 -0.01 -7.13 6.08
C VAL A 101 0.98 -7.94 6.92
N GLU A 102 1.76 -8.82 6.30
CA GLU A 102 2.80 -9.59 6.97
C GLU A 102 3.87 -8.69 7.62
N ALA A 103 4.31 -7.65 6.91
CA ALA A 103 5.25 -6.67 7.45
C ALA A 103 4.65 -5.89 8.63
N PHE A 104 3.38 -5.51 8.56
CA PHE A 104 2.67 -4.87 9.69
C PHE A 104 2.61 -5.80 10.91
N VAL A 105 2.21 -7.06 10.74
CA VAL A 105 2.17 -8.03 11.84
C VAL A 105 3.56 -8.21 12.47
N HIS A 106 4.60 -8.30 11.64
CA HIS A 106 5.97 -8.38 12.13
C HIS A 106 6.43 -7.11 12.87
N ALA A 107 6.04 -5.93 12.38
CA ALA A 107 6.36 -4.64 12.99
C ALA A 107 5.86 -4.51 14.42
N GLN A 108 4.78 -5.21 14.80
CA GLN A 108 4.28 -5.21 16.17
C GLN A 108 5.30 -5.75 17.19
N SER A 109 6.31 -6.51 16.72
CA SER A 109 7.43 -6.99 17.55
C SER A 109 8.73 -6.19 17.33
N SER A 110 8.70 -5.13 16.52
CA SER A 110 9.86 -4.31 16.16
C SER A 110 9.53 -2.81 16.22
N PRO A 111 9.87 -2.10 17.32
CA PRO A 111 9.55 -0.69 17.49
C PRO A 111 10.07 0.21 16.36
N GLU A 112 11.26 -0.10 15.83
CA GLU A 112 11.87 0.64 14.72
C GLU A 112 11.06 0.50 13.43
N LEU A 113 10.65 -0.72 13.09
CA LEU A 113 9.82 -0.96 11.91
C LEU A 113 8.43 -0.35 12.07
N LEU A 114 7.84 -0.44 13.26
CA LEU A 114 6.55 0.19 13.55
C LEU A 114 6.62 1.71 13.37
N ALA A 115 7.71 2.35 13.80
CA ALA A 115 7.93 3.78 13.60
C ALA A 115 8.03 4.15 12.12
N ALA A 116 8.73 3.34 11.32
CA ALA A 116 8.84 3.54 9.87
C ALA A 116 7.47 3.41 9.17
N LEU A 117 6.68 2.39 9.51
CA LEU A 117 5.31 2.22 8.98
C LEU A 117 4.40 3.36 9.40
N ALA A 118 4.47 3.81 10.65
CA ALA A 118 3.68 4.92 11.15
C ALA A 118 3.99 6.23 10.41
N GLU A 119 5.25 6.45 10.03
CA GLU A 119 5.66 7.58 9.21
C GLU A 119 5.14 7.48 7.77
N GLY A 120 5.22 6.30 7.16
CA GLY A 120 4.61 6.03 5.86
C GLY A 120 3.10 6.34 5.88
N GLN A 121 2.38 5.85 6.88
CA GLN A 121 0.94 6.08 7.02
C GLN A 121 0.60 7.57 7.24
N ARG A 122 1.43 8.32 8.00
CA ARG A 122 1.27 9.79 8.15
C ARG A 122 1.38 10.49 6.79
N ARG A 123 2.39 10.12 6.00
CA ARG A 123 2.59 10.67 4.65
C ARG A 123 1.42 10.34 3.73
N SER A 124 0.98 9.07 3.71
CA SER A 124 -0.15 8.64 2.90
C SER A 124 -1.44 9.40 3.25
N ARG A 125 -1.71 9.67 4.54
CA ARG A 125 -2.89 10.46 4.94
C ARG A 125 -2.87 11.87 4.34
N ARG A 126 -1.71 12.53 4.34
CA ARG A 126 -1.56 13.88 3.78
C ARG A 126 -1.76 13.86 2.26
N MET A 127 -1.05 12.98 1.58
CA MET A 127 -1.15 12.79 0.12
C MET A 127 -2.60 12.55 -0.32
N VAL A 128 -3.29 11.61 0.34
CA VAL A 128 -4.68 11.28 0.04
C VAL A 128 -5.63 12.44 0.32
N ALA A 129 -5.48 13.11 1.47
CA ALA A 129 -6.33 14.25 1.80
C ALA A 129 -6.16 15.38 0.78
N ALA A 130 -4.92 15.67 0.36
CA ALA A 130 -4.61 16.64 -0.67
C ALA A 130 -5.25 16.25 -2.03
N GLN A 131 -5.14 14.98 -2.42
CA GLN A 131 -5.75 14.45 -3.64
C GLN A 131 -7.27 14.60 -3.62
N LEU A 132 -7.93 14.19 -2.53
CA LEU A 132 -9.39 14.28 -2.37
C LEU A 132 -9.89 15.73 -2.37
N ARG A 133 -9.06 16.67 -1.89
CA ARG A 133 -9.36 18.10 -1.89
C ARG A 133 -8.98 18.81 -3.19
N GLY A 134 -8.21 18.17 -4.06
CA GLY A 134 -7.70 18.76 -5.29
C GLY A 134 -6.72 19.92 -5.03
N VAL A 135 -5.92 19.83 -3.97
CA VAL A 135 -4.93 20.87 -3.59
C VAL A 135 -3.52 20.27 -3.47
N PRO A 136 -2.46 21.09 -3.55
CA PRO A 136 -1.10 20.66 -3.22
C PRO A 136 -0.96 20.11 -1.79
N GLU A 137 -0.04 19.18 -1.56
CA GLU A 137 0.18 18.54 -0.25
C GLU A 137 0.60 19.52 0.86
N ASP A 138 1.29 20.61 0.53
CA ASP A 138 1.68 21.65 1.48
C ASP A 138 0.53 22.64 1.81
N ALA A 139 -0.56 22.58 1.05
CA ALA A 139 -1.74 23.42 1.23
C ALA A 139 -2.91 22.71 1.94
N VAL A 140 -2.82 21.40 2.21
CA VAL A 140 -3.90 20.66 2.88
C VAL A 140 -3.94 20.96 4.37
N ALA A 141 -5.13 21.23 4.90
CA ALA A 141 -5.32 21.49 6.32
C ALA A 141 -5.05 20.24 7.17
N GLU A 142 -4.37 20.39 8.32
CA GLU A 142 -4.11 19.27 9.25
C GLU A 142 -5.38 18.58 9.75
N GLY A 143 -6.50 19.32 9.82
CA GLY A 143 -7.82 18.75 10.09
C GLY A 143 -8.24 17.73 9.03
N ASP A 144 -8.06 18.05 7.75
CA ASP A 144 -8.38 17.15 6.63
C ASP A 144 -7.42 15.96 6.57
N VAL A 145 -6.14 16.16 6.89
CA VAL A 145 -5.16 15.05 6.99
C VAL A 145 -5.61 14.02 8.03
N ARG A 146 -6.07 14.47 9.21
CA ARG A 146 -6.53 13.58 10.27
C ARG A 146 -7.92 13.02 10.02
N ALA A 147 -8.82 13.77 9.40
CA ALA A 147 -10.18 13.31 9.12
C ALA A 147 -10.27 12.56 7.79
N LEU A 148 -10.25 13.28 6.66
CA LEU A 148 -10.40 12.72 5.31
C LEU A 148 -9.34 11.66 5.01
N GLY A 149 -8.07 11.97 5.31
CA GLY A 149 -6.96 11.04 5.08
C GLY A 149 -7.14 9.72 5.86
N SER A 150 -7.58 9.79 7.12
CA SER A 150 -7.79 8.59 7.95
C SER A 150 -8.98 7.76 7.47
N VAL A 151 -10.11 8.41 7.14
CA VAL A 151 -11.31 7.72 6.65
C VAL A 151 -11.00 7.01 5.33
N HIS A 152 -10.31 7.68 4.41
CA HIS A 152 -9.97 7.07 3.13
C HIS A 152 -9.00 5.90 3.27
N ILE A 153 -7.97 6.01 4.14
CA ILE A 153 -7.08 4.86 4.39
C ILE A 153 -7.85 3.71 5.02
N ALA A 154 -8.74 3.97 5.98
CA ALA A 154 -9.56 2.94 6.60
C ALA A 154 -10.45 2.22 5.56
N LEU A 155 -11.06 2.98 4.65
CA LEU A 155 -11.83 2.43 3.54
C LEU A 155 -10.95 1.60 2.60
N LEU A 156 -9.79 2.12 2.19
CA LEU A 156 -8.85 1.45 1.31
C LEU A 156 -8.40 0.10 1.87
N THR A 157 -7.94 0.09 3.13
CA THR A 157 -7.50 -1.12 3.81
C THR A 157 -8.66 -2.09 4.05
N GLY A 158 -9.85 -1.60 4.43
CA GLY A 158 -11.02 -2.42 4.67
C GLY A 158 -11.55 -3.08 3.39
N VAL A 159 -11.58 -2.36 2.27
CA VAL A 159 -11.96 -2.91 0.96
C VAL A 159 -10.91 -3.92 0.51
N MET A 160 -9.62 -3.59 0.62
CA MET A 160 -8.53 -4.52 0.30
C MET A 160 -8.69 -5.85 1.06
N VAL A 161 -8.93 -5.81 2.38
CA VAL A 161 -9.12 -7.03 3.18
C VAL A 161 -10.35 -7.82 2.73
N GLN A 162 -11.47 -7.16 2.43
CA GLN A 162 -12.68 -7.82 1.92
C GLN A 162 -12.39 -8.50 0.58
N THR A 163 -11.83 -7.77 -0.39
CA THR A 163 -11.47 -8.29 -1.72
C THR A 163 -10.51 -9.46 -1.65
N LEU A 164 -9.52 -9.44 -0.74
CA LEU A 164 -8.58 -10.55 -0.60
C LEU A 164 -9.16 -11.77 0.15
N THR A 165 -10.21 -11.56 0.93
CA THR A 165 -10.88 -12.60 1.73
C THR A 165 -11.92 -13.33 0.89
N ASP A 166 -12.75 -12.60 0.16
CA ASP A 166 -13.78 -13.11 -0.74
C ASP A 166 -13.74 -12.35 -2.08
N PRO A 167 -12.84 -12.76 -3.01
CA PRO A 167 -12.68 -12.07 -4.29
C PRO A 167 -13.91 -12.13 -5.18
N GLU A 168 -14.74 -13.17 -5.05
CA GLU A 168 -15.96 -13.36 -5.86
C GLU A 168 -17.06 -12.36 -5.47
N GLN A 169 -17.04 -11.90 -4.22
CA GLN A 169 -17.99 -10.94 -3.66
C GLN A 169 -17.33 -9.59 -3.34
N ALA A 170 -16.23 -9.24 -4.01
CA ALA A 170 -15.60 -7.95 -3.84
C ALA A 170 -16.59 -6.83 -4.19
N PRO A 171 -16.72 -5.77 -3.36
CA PRO A 171 -17.66 -4.69 -3.64
C PRO A 171 -17.24 -3.96 -4.90
N SER A 172 -18.21 -3.45 -5.65
CA SER A 172 -17.97 -2.52 -6.77
C SER A 172 -17.77 -1.09 -6.27
N GLY A 173 -17.10 -0.26 -7.07
CA GLY A 173 -16.95 1.16 -6.81
C GLY A 173 -18.29 1.90 -6.70
N ARG A 174 -19.30 1.45 -7.45
CA ARG A 174 -20.67 1.97 -7.34
C ARG A 174 -21.29 1.66 -5.98
N GLU A 175 -21.16 0.43 -5.47
CA GLU A 175 -21.66 0.06 -4.14
C GLU A 175 -20.94 0.81 -3.03
N LEU A 176 -19.63 1.04 -3.17
CA LEU A 176 -18.86 1.86 -2.23
C LEU A 176 -19.34 3.31 -2.22
N ALA A 177 -19.55 3.91 -3.40
CA ALA A 177 -20.08 5.28 -3.51
C ALA A 177 -21.48 5.40 -2.87
N GLN A 178 -22.36 4.44 -3.15
CA GLN A 178 -23.69 4.38 -2.57
C GLN A 178 -23.63 4.23 -1.04
N GLY A 179 -22.81 3.31 -0.52
CA GLY A 179 -22.65 3.08 0.91
C GLY A 179 -22.16 4.32 1.65
N LEU A 180 -21.17 5.03 1.10
CA LEU A 180 -20.66 6.27 1.68
C LEU A 180 -21.71 7.38 1.72
N ARG A 181 -22.54 7.51 0.67
CA ARG A 181 -23.64 8.48 0.64
C ARG A 181 -24.65 8.20 1.75
N VAL A 182 -25.08 6.95 1.90
CA VAL A 182 -26.00 6.56 2.98
C VAL A 182 -25.38 6.82 4.36
N MET A 183 -24.09 6.55 4.55
CA MET A 183 -23.41 6.88 5.81
C MET A 183 -23.40 8.38 6.10
N ALA A 184 -23.18 9.23 5.08
CA ALA A 184 -23.23 10.68 5.24
C ALA A 184 -24.64 11.14 5.62
N GLU A 185 -25.67 10.65 4.95
CA GLU A 185 -27.07 10.94 5.27
C GLU A 185 -27.43 10.54 6.72
N LEU A 186 -26.89 9.43 7.23
CA LEU A 186 -27.11 8.98 8.61
C LEU A 186 -26.46 9.89 9.66
N LEU A 187 -25.42 10.65 9.31
CA LEU A 187 -24.77 11.60 10.23
C LEU A 187 -25.55 12.91 10.38
N GLU A 188 -26.46 13.20 9.44
CA GLU A 188 -27.26 14.43 9.41
C GLU A 188 -28.64 14.27 10.09
N ARG A 189 -28.96 13.05 10.54
CA ARG A 189 -30.22 12.71 11.25
C ARG A 189 -30.08 12.86 12.75
#